data_AF-A0A200PV99-F1
#
_entry.id   AF-A0A200PV99-F1
#
_cell.length_a   1.000
_cell.length_b   1.000
_cell.length_c   1.000
_cell.angle_alpha   90.00
_cell.angle_beta   90.00
_cell.angle_gamma   90.00
#
_symmetry.space_group_name_H-M   'P 1'
#
loop_
_entity.id
_entity.type
_entity.pdbx_description
1 polymer ?
#
loop_
_entity_poly.entity_id
_entity_poly.type
_entity_poly.pdbx_seq_one_letter_code
_entity_poly.pdbx_strand_id
1 'polypeptide(L)'
;MVYTLLSKRKLSWFVQNGKIDRWDDPRFPTVQGMVRRGLKIEALKEFIRDQKASKNLNLMEWDKLWTINKKIIDPVCPRHTAVLKERRVMLTLIDGPEEPFVSSIPRNKKFEGAGTKETTYTKRIWLDNADASSISSVGEEITLMDWGNAIIKEIDKDQDGIVTRMTGVLHPEGSVKTTKLKLTWLPETDDLVNLSLLEFDYLILKKKLEDTDDFTDPTKTEENFKHVLNSCTKKETLALGDSNMRHLKHGEILQLERKGYFRCDVPFVSPSEPVVLIAIPDGKKQQTSMR
;
A
#
# COMPACT_ATOMS: atom_id res chain seq x y z
N MET A 1 -11.85 18.06 11.51
CA MET A 1 -11.32 16.70 11.27
C MET A 1 -11.85 15.80 12.36
N VAL A 2 -12.45 14.66 12.03
CA VAL A 2 -12.87 13.62 12.99
C VAL A 2 -11.75 12.58 13.20
N TYR A 3 -11.88 11.72 14.22
CA TYR A 3 -10.89 10.69 14.59
C TYR A 3 -9.47 11.25 14.80
N THR A 4 -9.39 12.49 15.26
CA THR A 4 -8.12 13.17 15.54
C THR A 4 -8.21 13.94 16.85
N LEU A 5 -7.04 14.20 17.43
CA LEU A 5 -6.89 15.06 18.60
C LEU A 5 -5.91 16.19 18.31
N LEU A 6 -6.24 17.41 18.73
CA LEU A 6 -5.39 18.59 18.51
C LEU A 6 -4.79 19.15 19.81
N SER A 7 -5.28 18.68 20.97
CA SER A 7 -4.77 19.14 22.27
C SER A 7 -3.31 18.75 22.44
N LYS A 8 -2.44 19.74 22.60
CA LYS A 8 -1.00 19.54 22.84
C LYS A 8 -0.74 18.64 24.04
N ARG A 9 -1.54 18.76 25.10
CA ARG A 9 -1.45 17.91 26.30
C ARG A 9 -1.71 16.44 25.95
N LYS A 10 -2.82 16.16 25.24
CA LYS A 10 -3.18 14.80 24.80
C LYS A 10 -2.17 14.22 23.80
N LEU A 11 -1.66 15.02 22.86
CA LEU A 11 -0.61 14.59 21.93
C LEU A 11 0.71 14.27 22.65
N SER A 12 1.11 15.10 23.61
CA SER A 12 2.33 14.88 24.39
C SER A 12 2.25 13.60 25.21
N TRP A 13 1.06 13.24 25.71
CA TRP A 13 0.84 11.98 26.42
C TRP A 13 1.17 10.76 25.55
N PHE A 14 0.79 10.74 24.27
CA PHE A 14 1.15 9.62 23.38
C PHE A 14 2.67 9.45 23.22
N VAL A 15 3.41 10.56 23.14
CA VAL A 15 4.88 10.54 23.04
C VAL A 15 5.51 10.09 24.36
N GLN A 16 5.05 10.66 25.49
CA GLN A 16 5.60 10.37 26.82
C GLN A 16 5.35 8.91 27.25
N ASN A 17 4.25 8.31 26.82
CA ASN A 17 3.91 6.91 27.11
C ASN A 17 4.42 5.92 26.04
N GLY A 18 5.30 6.36 25.14
CA GLY A 18 5.93 5.49 24.14
C GLY A 18 4.95 4.85 23.13
N LYS A 19 3.74 5.39 23.00
CA LYS A 19 2.75 4.91 22.00
C LYS A 19 3.12 5.38 20.59
N ILE A 20 3.88 6.47 20.51
CA ILE A 20 4.37 7.12 19.30
C ILE A 20 5.83 7.53 19.49
N ASP A 21 6.63 7.33 18.45
CA ASP A 21 8.07 7.57 18.52
C ASP A 21 8.42 9.07 18.52
N ARG A 22 7.76 9.86 17.66
CA ARG A 22 8.14 11.25 17.37
C ARG A 22 6.97 12.14 16.92
N TRP A 23 7.18 13.46 16.92
CA TRP A 23 6.16 14.44 16.50
C TRP A 23 5.85 14.46 15.00
N ASP A 24 6.75 13.92 14.19
CA ASP A 24 6.59 13.73 12.75
C ASP A 24 5.98 12.36 12.41
N ASP A 25 5.42 11.63 13.39
CA ASP A 25 4.78 10.35 13.16
C ASP A 25 3.60 10.48 12.17
N PRO A 26 3.47 9.58 11.18
CA PRO A 26 2.36 9.57 10.21
C PRO A 26 0.95 9.56 10.80
N ARG A 27 0.78 9.09 12.04
CA ARG A 27 -0.50 9.05 12.76
C ARG A 27 -0.85 10.38 13.41
N PHE A 28 0.12 11.28 13.58
CA PHE A 28 -0.10 12.60 14.16
C PHE A 28 -0.71 13.58 13.17
N PRO A 29 -1.64 14.46 13.63
CA PRO A 29 -2.24 15.50 12.80
C PRO A 29 -1.34 16.74 12.69
N THR A 30 -0.02 16.56 12.77
CA THR A 30 0.96 17.61 12.52
C THR A 30 1.22 17.71 11.02
N VAL A 31 1.63 18.89 10.54
CA VAL A 31 2.00 19.04 9.12
C VAL A 31 3.13 18.08 8.75
N GLN A 32 4.13 17.93 9.63
CA GLN A 32 5.24 17.00 9.43
C GLN A 32 4.76 15.54 9.35
N GLY A 33 3.89 15.10 10.27
CA GLY A 33 3.31 13.75 10.26
C GLY A 33 2.53 13.47 8.98
N MET A 34 1.64 14.40 8.59
CA MET A 34 0.88 14.27 7.34
C MET A 34 1.79 14.20 6.11
N VAL A 35 2.82 15.05 6.03
CA VAL A 35 3.79 15.05 4.92
C VAL A 35 4.61 13.76 4.90
N ARG A 36 5.04 13.27 6.06
CA ARG A 36 5.75 11.98 6.17
C ARG A 36 4.86 10.81 5.80
N ARG A 37 3.54 10.90 6.03
CA ARG A 37 2.53 9.95 5.53
C ARG A 37 2.31 10.03 4.02
N GLY A 38 2.84 11.04 3.33
CA GLY A 38 2.72 11.21 1.88
C GLY A 38 1.72 12.28 1.43
N LEU A 39 1.26 13.15 2.34
CA LEU A 39 0.45 14.31 1.96
C LEU A 39 1.30 15.36 1.23
N LYS A 40 0.85 15.77 0.04
CA LYS A 40 1.39 16.91 -0.68
C LYS A 40 0.90 18.22 -0.06
N ILE A 41 1.79 19.20 0.07
CA ILE A 41 1.47 20.51 0.63
C ILE A 41 0.41 21.23 -0.23
N GLU A 42 0.46 21.01 -1.54
CA GLU A 42 -0.52 21.50 -2.51
C GLU A 42 -1.93 20.98 -2.17
N ALA A 43 -2.06 19.70 -1.81
CA ALA A 43 -3.32 19.09 -1.41
C ALA A 43 -3.88 19.74 -0.14
N LEU A 44 -3.00 20.00 0.83
CA LEU A 44 -3.38 20.67 2.08
C LEU A 44 -3.86 22.11 1.83
N LYS A 45 -3.15 22.87 0.97
CA LYS A 45 -3.54 24.23 0.58
C LYS A 45 -4.89 24.24 -0.13
N GLU A 46 -5.11 23.32 -1.06
CA GLU A 46 -6.39 23.17 -1.78
C GLU A 46 -7.51 22.82 -0.80
N PHE A 47 -7.29 21.85 0.10
CA PHE A 47 -8.26 21.47 1.13
C PHE A 47 -8.66 22.63 2.04
N ILE A 48 -7.71 23.49 2.43
CA ILE A 48 -7.99 24.68 3.24
C ILE A 48 -8.83 25.70 2.46
N ARG A 49 -8.48 25.97 1.18
CA ARG A 49 -9.25 26.89 0.32
C ARG A 49 -10.69 26.43 0.13
N ASP A 50 -10.86 25.12 -0.03
CA ASP A 50 -12.15 24.46 -0.23
C ASP A 50 -13.14 24.64 0.93
N GLN A 51 -12.64 24.84 2.15
CA GLN A 51 -13.50 24.95 3.33
C GLN A 51 -14.29 26.27 3.36
N LYS A 52 -13.75 27.34 2.74
CA LYS A 52 -14.21 28.72 2.87
C LYS A 52 -14.26 29.19 4.35
N ALA A 53 -14.24 30.50 4.58
CA ALA A 53 -14.40 31.02 5.93
C ALA A 53 -15.88 30.87 6.36
N SER A 54 -16.13 30.10 7.42
CA SER A 54 -17.46 29.94 8.02
C SER A 54 -17.36 29.98 9.55
N LYS A 55 -18.39 30.52 10.20
CA LYS A 55 -18.52 30.50 11.67
C LYS A 55 -19.07 29.16 12.19
N ASN A 56 -19.61 28.32 11.31
CA ASN A 56 -20.20 27.04 11.69
C ASN A 56 -19.10 25.99 11.93
N LEU A 57 -19.20 25.26 13.04
CA LEU A 57 -18.32 24.14 13.33
C LEU A 57 -18.63 22.98 12.38
N ASN A 58 -17.77 22.74 11.39
CA ASN A 58 -17.91 21.61 10.47
C ASN A 58 -16.90 20.50 10.80
N LEU A 59 -17.39 19.31 11.16
CA LEU A 59 -16.57 18.14 11.39
C LEU A 59 -16.19 17.50 10.06
N MET A 60 -15.02 17.87 9.55
CA MET A 60 -14.51 17.34 8.29
C MET A 60 -13.97 15.91 8.44
N GLU A 61 -14.12 15.10 7.40
CA GLU A 61 -13.57 13.75 7.29
C GLU A 61 -12.19 13.77 6.61
N TRP A 62 -11.30 12.83 6.99
CA TRP A 62 -9.97 12.70 6.37
C TRP A 62 -10.05 12.31 4.88
N ASP A 63 -11.08 11.57 4.50
CA ASP A 63 -11.30 11.08 3.14
C ASP A 63 -11.24 12.18 2.09
N LYS A 64 -11.78 13.37 2.39
CA LYS A 64 -11.76 14.50 1.44
C LYS A 64 -10.32 14.99 1.19
N LEU A 65 -9.53 15.16 2.25
CA LEU A 65 -8.13 15.58 2.13
C LEU A 65 -7.31 14.56 1.32
N TRP A 66 -7.47 13.27 1.62
CA TRP A 66 -6.77 12.21 0.92
C TRP A 66 -7.22 12.02 -0.53
N THR A 67 -8.50 12.28 -0.82
CA THR A 67 -9.02 12.31 -2.20
C THR A 67 -8.37 13.43 -3.01
N ILE A 68 -8.22 14.63 -2.44
CA ILE A 68 -7.50 15.73 -3.09
C ILE A 68 -6.03 15.34 -3.32
N ASN A 69 -5.38 14.76 -2.30
CA ASN A 69 -4.00 14.30 -2.42
C ASN A 69 -3.82 13.27 -3.55
N LYS A 70 -4.71 12.29 -3.64
CA LYS A 70 -4.71 11.28 -4.70
C LYS A 70 -4.78 11.89 -6.08
N LYS A 71 -5.64 12.90 -6.30
CA LYS A 71 -5.75 13.60 -7.59
C LYS A 71 -4.44 14.26 -8.02
N ILE A 72 -3.61 14.66 -7.08
CA ILE A 72 -2.30 15.28 -7.34
C ILE A 72 -1.24 14.21 -7.63
N ILE A 73 -1.21 13.12 -6.85
CA ILE A 73 -0.13 12.12 -6.98
C ILE A 73 -0.38 11.08 -8.08
N ASP A 74 -1.62 10.64 -8.30
CA ASP A 74 -1.96 9.53 -9.22
C ASP A 74 -1.48 9.75 -10.67
N PRO A 75 -1.67 10.94 -11.27
CA PRO A 75 -1.27 11.14 -12.67
C PRO A 75 0.23 11.00 -12.89
N VAL A 76 1.04 11.40 -11.92
CA VAL A 76 2.51 11.49 -12.05
C VAL A 76 3.27 10.33 -11.40
N CYS A 77 2.58 9.48 -10.64
CA CYS A 77 3.20 8.44 -9.83
C CYS A 77 3.89 7.36 -10.69
N PRO A 78 5.16 6.98 -10.42
CA PRO A 78 5.75 5.77 -10.99
C PRO A 78 5.07 4.51 -10.42
N ARG A 79 4.85 3.51 -11.28
CA ARG A 79 4.18 2.25 -10.95
C ARG A 79 5.18 1.13 -10.82
N HIS A 80 5.10 0.45 -9.70
CA HIS A 80 5.93 -0.68 -9.35
C HIS A 80 5.07 -1.87 -8.93
N THR A 81 5.69 -3.04 -8.96
CA THR A 81 5.03 -4.29 -8.59
C THR A 81 5.59 -4.79 -7.28
N ALA A 82 4.71 -5.27 -6.41
CA ALA A 82 5.08 -5.99 -5.20
C ALA A 82 4.18 -7.20 -5.01
N VAL A 83 4.71 -8.27 -4.43
CA VAL A 83 3.98 -9.48 -4.04
C VAL A 83 4.21 -9.68 -2.54
N LEU A 84 3.15 -9.93 -1.77
CA LEU A 84 3.28 -10.16 -0.33
C LEU A 84 4.13 -11.42 -0.06
N LYS A 85 5.01 -11.38 0.95
CA LYS A 85 5.87 -12.54 1.25
C LYS A 85 5.04 -13.73 1.73
N GLU A 86 4.03 -13.44 2.55
CA GLU A 86 3.13 -14.42 3.09
C GLU A 86 2.27 -15.03 1.97
N ARG A 87 2.29 -16.36 1.87
CA ARG A 87 1.45 -17.15 0.96
C ARG A 87 1.58 -16.81 -0.53
N ARG A 88 2.67 -16.15 -0.96
CA ARG A 88 2.93 -15.95 -2.40
C ARG A 88 2.86 -17.26 -3.16
N VAL A 89 2.29 -17.21 -4.36
CA VAL A 89 2.06 -18.39 -5.19
C VAL A 89 3.01 -18.37 -6.35
N MET A 90 3.66 -19.50 -6.60
CA MET A 90 4.48 -19.68 -7.80
C MET A 90 3.61 -20.11 -8.98
N LEU A 91 3.64 -19.35 -10.07
CA LEU A 91 3.12 -19.74 -11.37
C LEU A 91 4.28 -20.12 -12.30
N THR A 92 4.28 -21.35 -12.79
CA THR A 92 5.24 -21.82 -13.80
C THR A 92 4.59 -21.79 -15.19
N LEU A 93 5.16 -21.04 -16.12
CA LEU A 93 4.74 -20.98 -17.52
C LEU A 93 5.51 -22.06 -18.30
N ILE A 94 4.85 -23.12 -18.73
CA ILE A 94 5.51 -24.29 -19.36
C ILE A 94 6.26 -23.88 -20.65
N ASP A 95 5.64 -22.99 -21.43
CA ASP A 95 6.13 -22.37 -22.66
C ASP A 95 6.71 -20.95 -22.44
N GLY A 96 7.01 -20.61 -21.19
CA GLY A 96 7.75 -19.40 -20.85
C GLY A 96 9.17 -19.40 -21.42
N PRO A 97 9.90 -18.28 -21.30
CA PRO A 97 11.25 -18.17 -21.84
C PRO A 97 12.19 -19.18 -21.17
N GLU A 98 13.00 -19.88 -21.99
CA GLU A 98 13.98 -20.86 -21.50
C GLU A 98 15.09 -20.18 -20.69
N GLU A 99 15.57 -19.02 -21.16
CA GLU A 99 16.52 -18.17 -20.43
C GLU A 99 15.85 -16.84 -20.04
N PRO A 100 16.12 -16.31 -18.83
CA PRO A 100 15.60 -15.01 -18.43
C PRO A 100 16.03 -13.89 -19.40
N PHE A 101 15.10 -12.98 -19.72
CA PHE A 101 15.41 -11.79 -20.49
C PHE A 101 14.82 -10.55 -19.85
N VAL A 102 15.34 -9.37 -20.21
CA VAL A 102 14.93 -8.09 -19.65
C VAL A 102 14.34 -7.20 -20.75
N SER A 103 13.29 -6.46 -20.41
CA SER A 103 12.72 -5.43 -21.28
C SER A 103 12.43 -4.15 -20.50
N SER A 104 12.70 -3.00 -21.13
CA SER A 104 12.40 -1.69 -20.59
C SER A 104 10.94 -1.31 -20.88
N ILE A 105 10.16 -1.08 -19.81
CA ILE A 105 8.76 -0.65 -19.90
C ILE A 105 8.53 0.68 -19.17
N PRO A 106 7.53 1.48 -19.56
CA PRO A 106 7.23 2.73 -18.86
C PRO A 106 6.82 2.50 -17.40
N ARG A 107 7.35 3.30 -16.47
CA ARG A 107 6.87 3.33 -15.08
C ARG A 107 5.47 3.91 -14.97
N ASN A 108 5.08 4.78 -15.89
CA ASN A 108 3.73 5.32 -15.95
C ASN A 108 3.30 5.53 -17.42
N LYS A 109 2.42 4.67 -17.92
CA LYS A 109 1.90 4.74 -19.30
C LYS A 109 1.20 6.05 -19.70
N LYS A 110 0.80 6.86 -18.72
CA LYS A 110 0.09 8.14 -18.94
C LYS A 110 0.98 9.36 -18.66
N PHE A 111 2.20 9.15 -18.17
CA PHE A 111 3.11 10.22 -17.79
C PHE A 111 4.56 9.81 -18.07
N GLU A 112 5.07 10.27 -19.21
CA GLU A 112 6.43 9.98 -19.68
C GLU A 112 7.51 10.45 -18.68
N GLY A 113 7.23 11.51 -17.91
CA GLY A 113 8.14 12.02 -16.89
C GLY A 113 8.45 11.05 -15.74
N ALA A 114 7.69 9.95 -15.60
CA ALA A 114 8.01 8.88 -14.66
C ALA A 114 9.18 7.99 -15.14
N GLY A 115 9.58 8.09 -16.40
CA GLY A 115 10.65 7.27 -17.00
C GLY A 115 10.26 5.80 -17.19
N THR A 116 11.28 4.95 -17.34
CA THR A 116 11.14 3.50 -17.59
C THR A 116 11.71 2.67 -16.44
N LYS A 117 11.33 1.39 -16.41
CA LYS A 117 11.85 0.37 -15.50
C LYS A 117 12.21 -0.87 -16.29
N GLU A 118 13.25 -1.56 -15.83
CA GLU A 118 13.65 -2.85 -16.37
C GLU A 118 12.79 -3.94 -15.74
N THR A 119 12.12 -4.73 -16.56
CA THR A 119 11.32 -5.88 -16.11
C THR A 119 11.99 -7.16 -16.61
N THR A 120 12.35 -8.04 -15.69
CA THR A 120 12.87 -9.37 -16.01
C THR A 120 11.71 -10.34 -16.22
N TYR A 121 11.78 -11.14 -17.28
CA TYR A 121 10.81 -12.15 -17.66
C TYR A 121 11.45 -13.52 -17.48
N THR A 122 10.79 -14.40 -16.74
CA THR A 122 11.30 -15.72 -16.33
C THR A 122 10.22 -16.78 -16.49
N LYS A 123 10.60 -18.03 -16.71
CA LYS A 123 9.66 -19.17 -16.76
C LYS A 123 8.78 -19.30 -15.51
N ARG A 124 9.32 -18.92 -14.34
CA ARG A 124 8.66 -18.99 -13.04
C ARG A 124 8.43 -17.58 -12.49
N ILE A 125 7.21 -17.28 -12.05
CA ILE A 125 6.84 -15.98 -11.51
C ILE A 125 6.02 -16.08 -10.22
N TRP A 126 6.17 -15.09 -9.36
CA TRP A 126 5.41 -14.93 -8.13
C TRP A 126 4.14 -14.13 -8.37
N LEU A 127 3.03 -14.62 -7.82
CA LEU A 127 1.75 -13.96 -7.73
C LEU A 127 1.36 -13.74 -6.27
N ASP A 128 0.56 -12.70 -6.02
CA ASP A 128 -0.13 -12.57 -4.74
C ASP A 128 -1.13 -13.71 -4.54
N ASN A 129 -1.25 -14.19 -3.30
CA ASN A 129 -2.21 -15.23 -2.94
C ASN A 129 -3.66 -14.85 -3.28
N ALA A 130 -4.03 -13.58 -3.03
CA ALA A 130 -5.38 -13.09 -3.29
C ALA A 130 -5.71 -13.09 -4.80
N ASP A 131 -4.71 -12.80 -5.64
CA ASP A 131 -4.85 -12.84 -7.09
C ASP A 131 -4.91 -14.28 -7.60
N ALA A 132 -4.03 -15.16 -7.11
CA ALA A 132 -4.06 -16.58 -7.44
C ALA A 132 -5.39 -17.26 -7.01
N SER A 133 -5.89 -16.91 -5.82
CA SER A 133 -7.16 -17.45 -5.29
C SER A 133 -8.39 -16.92 -6.02
N SER A 134 -8.28 -15.82 -6.77
CA SER A 134 -9.38 -15.29 -7.59
C SER A 134 -9.61 -16.09 -8.88
N ILE A 135 -8.64 -16.92 -9.27
CA ILE A 135 -8.73 -17.79 -10.43
C ILE A 135 -9.60 -18.99 -10.07
N SER A 136 -10.72 -19.12 -10.75
CA SER A 136 -11.81 -20.00 -10.35
C SER A 136 -11.70 -21.40 -10.95
N SER A 137 -11.07 -21.53 -12.13
CA SER A 137 -11.00 -22.82 -12.84
C SER A 137 -9.73 -22.99 -13.67
N VAL A 138 -9.29 -24.24 -13.79
CA VAL A 138 -8.37 -24.64 -14.85
C VAL A 138 -8.98 -24.32 -16.22
N GLY A 139 -8.17 -23.80 -17.13
CA GLY A 139 -8.57 -23.29 -18.45
C GLY A 139 -8.94 -21.82 -18.45
N GLU A 140 -8.97 -21.14 -17.29
CA GLU A 140 -9.24 -19.71 -17.23
C GLU A 140 -8.08 -18.90 -17.84
N GLU A 141 -8.44 -17.93 -18.68
CA GLU A 141 -7.51 -16.98 -19.28
C GLU A 141 -7.34 -15.76 -18.37
N ILE A 142 -6.09 -15.45 -18.03
CA ILE A 142 -5.69 -14.30 -17.24
C ILE A 142 -4.82 -13.35 -18.06
N THR A 143 -4.79 -12.07 -17.69
CA THR A 143 -3.74 -11.14 -18.16
C THR A 143 -2.65 -11.02 -17.11
N LEU A 144 -1.42 -11.31 -17.49
CA LEU A 144 -0.21 -10.90 -16.79
C LEU A 144 0.14 -9.48 -17.26
N MET A 145 0.01 -8.50 -16.36
CA MET A 145 0.20 -7.09 -16.73
C MET A 145 1.58 -6.86 -17.34
N ASP A 146 1.63 -6.10 -18.44
CA ASP A 146 2.85 -5.77 -19.20
C ASP A 146 3.63 -6.99 -19.75
N TRP A 147 2.99 -8.15 -19.80
CA TRP A 147 3.52 -9.33 -20.48
C TRP A 147 2.57 -9.85 -21.56
N GLY A 148 1.32 -10.11 -21.21
CA GLY A 148 0.34 -10.70 -22.13
C GLY A 148 -0.65 -11.61 -21.42
N ASN A 149 -1.34 -12.43 -22.19
CA ASN A 149 -2.32 -13.37 -21.68
C ASN A 149 -1.70 -14.74 -21.40
N ALA A 150 -2.27 -15.47 -20.44
CA ALA A 150 -1.89 -16.83 -20.11
C ALA A 150 -3.13 -17.66 -19.76
N ILE A 151 -3.10 -18.95 -20.09
CA ILE A 151 -4.14 -19.92 -19.75
C ILE A 151 -3.62 -20.80 -18.61
N ILE A 152 -4.36 -20.83 -17.51
CA ILE A 152 -4.04 -21.69 -16.38
C ILE A 152 -4.34 -23.15 -16.72
N LYS A 153 -3.38 -24.04 -16.49
CA LYS A 153 -3.49 -25.48 -16.78
C LYS A 153 -3.64 -26.31 -15.53
N GLU A 154 -3.03 -25.89 -14.42
CA GLU A 154 -3.09 -26.63 -13.16
C GLU A 154 -3.11 -25.65 -11.98
N ILE A 155 -3.82 -26.02 -10.91
CA ILE A 155 -3.92 -25.26 -9.66
C ILE A 155 -3.79 -26.25 -8.51
N ASP A 156 -2.68 -26.15 -7.78
CA ASP A 156 -2.44 -26.97 -6.59
C ASP A 156 -2.88 -26.23 -5.34
N LYS A 157 -3.64 -26.93 -4.49
CA LYS A 157 -4.13 -26.41 -3.21
C LYS A 157 -3.66 -27.30 -2.06
N ASP A 158 -3.41 -26.68 -0.90
CA ASP A 158 -3.16 -27.42 0.33
C ASP A 158 -4.46 -27.94 0.97
N GLN A 159 -4.32 -28.55 2.16
CA GLN A 159 -5.44 -29.13 2.91
C GLN A 159 -6.48 -28.09 3.35
N ASP A 160 -6.08 -26.82 3.49
CA ASP A 160 -6.95 -25.71 3.84
C ASP A 160 -7.59 -25.04 2.61
N GLY A 161 -7.34 -25.57 1.42
CA GLY A 161 -7.85 -25.06 0.14
C GLY A 161 -7.10 -23.81 -0.35
N ILE A 162 -5.95 -23.48 0.23
CA ILE A 162 -5.13 -22.34 -0.16
C ILE A 162 -4.30 -22.74 -1.39
N VAL A 163 -4.31 -21.88 -2.43
CA VAL A 163 -3.48 -22.10 -3.62
C VAL A 163 -2.00 -22.00 -3.25
N THR A 164 -1.22 -23.02 -3.57
CA THR A 164 0.22 -23.09 -3.26
C THR A 164 1.09 -22.96 -4.51
N ARG A 165 0.65 -23.54 -5.63
CA ARG A 165 1.35 -23.53 -6.93
C ARG A 165 0.36 -23.54 -8.08
N MET A 166 0.82 -23.05 -9.22
CA MET A 166 0.06 -23.05 -10.45
C MET A 166 0.97 -23.34 -11.64
N THR A 167 0.38 -23.95 -12.66
CA THR A 167 1.01 -24.15 -13.95
C THR A 167 0.15 -23.50 -15.03
N GLY A 168 0.77 -22.83 -15.99
CA GLY A 168 0.07 -22.18 -17.09
C GLY A 168 0.87 -22.20 -18.38
N VAL A 169 0.26 -21.69 -19.44
CA VAL A 169 0.91 -21.45 -20.74
C VAL A 169 0.61 -20.04 -21.21
N LEU A 170 1.54 -19.41 -21.89
CA LEU A 170 1.32 -18.13 -22.55
C LEU A 170 0.29 -18.29 -23.67
N HIS A 171 -0.51 -17.25 -23.87
CA HIS A 171 -1.51 -17.19 -24.93
C HIS A 171 -1.38 -15.85 -25.68
N PRO A 172 -0.42 -15.74 -26.61
CA PRO A 172 -0.12 -14.48 -27.31
C PRO A 172 -1.30 -13.93 -28.13
N GLU A 173 -2.13 -14.82 -28.66
CA GLU A 173 -3.36 -14.48 -29.42
C GLU A 173 -4.52 -14.04 -28.51
N GLY A 174 -4.34 -14.11 -27.19
CA GLY A 174 -5.32 -13.68 -26.20
C GLY A 174 -5.57 -12.17 -26.23
N SER A 175 -6.66 -11.76 -25.59
CA SER A 175 -7.05 -10.35 -25.56
C SER A 175 -7.17 -9.83 -24.13
N VAL A 176 -6.30 -8.86 -23.81
CA VAL A 176 -6.33 -8.09 -22.55
C VAL A 176 -7.68 -7.37 -22.32
N LYS A 177 -8.50 -7.20 -23.37
CA LYS A 177 -9.83 -6.58 -23.27
C LYS A 177 -10.90 -7.56 -22.78
N THR A 178 -10.77 -8.86 -23.07
CA THR A 178 -11.79 -9.88 -22.76
C THR A 178 -11.55 -10.56 -21.42
N THR A 179 -10.30 -10.63 -20.96
CA THR A 179 -9.99 -11.21 -19.65
C THR A 179 -10.49 -10.37 -18.49
N LYS A 180 -11.13 -11.05 -17.53
CA LYS A 180 -11.62 -10.45 -16.28
C LYS A 180 -10.49 -10.17 -15.29
N LEU A 181 -9.53 -11.09 -15.18
CA LEU A 181 -8.44 -11.02 -14.22
C LEU A 181 -7.19 -10.42 -14.85
N LYS A 182 -6.68 -9.35 -14.24
CA LYS A 182 -5.44 -8.67 -14.62
C LYS A 182 -4.52 -8.63 -13.41
N LEU A 183 -3.48 -9.44 -13.46
CA LEU A 183 -2.64 -9.77 -12.31
C LEU A 183 -1.27 -9.12 -12.44
N THR A 184 -0.80 -8.60 -11.31
CA THR A 184 0.60 -8.23 -11.13
C THR A 184 1.44 -9.46 -10.84
N TRP A 185 2.69 -9.45 -11.27
CA TRP A 185 3.62 -10.57 -11.09
C TRP A 185 5.04 -10.06 -10.86
N LEU A 186 5.86 -10.85 -10.18
CA LEU A 186 7.30 -10.64 -10.07
C LEU A 186 8.04 -11.87 -10.62
N PRO A 187 9.17 -11.69 -11.32
CA PRO A 187 9.97 -12.82 -11.75
C PRO A 187 10.60 -13.53 -10.55
N GLU A 188 10.74 -14.85 -10.62
CA GLU A 188 11.55 -15.58 -9.66
C GLU A 188 13.04 -15.30 -9.93
N THR A 189 13.62 -14.43 -9.10
CA THR A 189 15.04 -14.03 -9.16
C THR A 189 15.53 -13.65 -7.77
N ASP A 190 16.85 -13.62 -7.59
CA ASP A 190 17.48 -13.14 -6.34
C ASP A 190 17.57 -11.61 -6.26
N ASP A 191 17.19 -10.91 -7.34
CA ASP A 191 17.29 -9.45 -7.43
C ASP A 191 16.10 -8.70 -6.83
N LEU A 192 15.07 -9.43 -6.38
CA LEU A 192 13.89 -8.84 -5.75
C LEU A 192 14.24 -8.09 -4.47
N VAL A 193 13.50 -7.03 -4.19
CA VAL A 193 13.76 -6.12 -3.06
C VAL A 193 12.85 -6.48 -1.89
N ASN A 194 13.43 -6.66 -0.70
CA ASN A 194 12.64 -6.84 0.51
C ASN A 194 11.92 -5.53 0.86
N LEU A 195 10.61 -5.60 1.11
CA LEU A 195 9.78 -4.45 1.49
C LEU A 195 9.12 -4.68 2.85
N SER A 196 9.01 -3.59 3.60
CA SER A 196 8.12 -3.45 4.76
C SER A 196 7.05 -2.42 4.42
N LEU A 197 5.81 -2.88 4.25
CA LEU A 197 4.66 -2.03 3.92
C LEU A 197 3.98 -1.63 5.24
N LEU A 198 4.04 -0.36 5.57
CA LEU A 198 3.47 0.21 6.79
C LEU A 198 2.13 0.86 6.50
N GLU A 199 1.07 0.33 7.10
CA GLU A 199 -0.26 0.92 7.12
C GLU A 199 -0.53 1.53 8.50
N PHE A 200 -1.12 2.72 8.52
CA PHE A 200 -1.43 3.44 9.75
C PHE A 200 -2.94 3.67 9.89
N ASP A 201 -3.44 3.50 11.10
CA ASP A 201 -4.82 3.75 11.49
C ASP A 201 -4.89 4.92 12.50
N TYR A 202 -6.10 5.37 12.82
CA TYR A 202 -6.36 6.45 13.76
C TYR A 202 -5.90 6.09 15.17
N LEU A 203 -5.35 7.07 15.89
CA LEU A 203 -4.95 6.90 17.30
C LEU A 203 -6.13 6.77 18.26
N ILE A 204 -7.30 7.23 17.81
CA ILE A 204 -8.54 7.19 18.59
C ILE A 204 -9.66 6.55 17.77
N LEU A 205 -10.56 5.86 18.46
CA LEU A 205 -11.71 5.17 17.90
C LEU A 205 -12.95 6.07 17.82
N LYS A 206 -12.99 7.17 18.59
CA LYS A 206 -14.11 8.13 18.60
C LYS A 206 -13.96 9.19 17.51
N LYS A 207 -15.06 9.52 16.84
CA LYS A 207 -15.13 10.63 15.86
C LYS A 207 -14.73 11.97 16.47
N LYS A 208 -15.17 12.21 17.71
CA LYS A 208 -14.87 13.43 18.46
C LYS A 208 -14.66 13.02 19.92
N LEU A 209 -13.63 13.58 20.54
CA LEU A 209 -13.41 13.43 21.97
C LEU A 209 -14.32 14.38 22.75
N GLU A 210 -14.88 13.88 23.84
CA GLU A 210 -15.62 14.65 24.82
C GLU A 210 -14.71 15.08 25.98
N ASP A 211 -15.17 16.00 26.83
CA ASP A 211 -14.39 16.48 27.98
C ASP A 211 -14.14 15.37 29.00
N THR A 212 -15.02 14.37 29.05
CA THR A 212 -14.89 13.16 29.87
C THR A 212 -13.78 12.22 29.36
N ASP A 213 -13.39 12.32 28.09
CA ASP A 213 -12.35 11.52 27.43
C ASP A 213 -10.93 12.02 27.74
N ASP A 214 -10.62 12.21 29.03
CA ASP A 214 -9.30 12.65 29.47
C ASP A 214 -8.40 11.50 29.89
N PHE A 215 -7.76 10.86 28.91
CA PHE A 215 -6.77 9.79 29.11
C PHE A 215 -5.40 10.28 29.60
N THR A 216 -5.26 11.58 29.88
CA THR A 216 -4.02 12.12 30.44
C THR A 216 -4.11 12.34 31.96
N ASP A 217 -5.28 12.05 32.54
CA ASP A 217 -5.49 12.07 33.98
C ASP A 217 -4.73 10.90 34.64
N PRO A 218 -3.78 11.17 35.55
CA PRO A 218 -2.97 10.12 36.18
C PRO A 218 -3.78 9.22 37.11
N THR A 219 -5.01 9.61 37.48
CA THR A 219 -5.92 8.80 38.31
C THR A 219 -6.66 7.72 37.53
N LYS A 220 -6.62 7.79 36.19
CA LYS A 220 -7.32 6.87 35.30
C LYS A 220 -6.34 5.90 34.64
N THR A 221 -6.77 4.66 34.42
CA THR A 221 -5.97 3.60 33.80
C THR A 221 -6.29 3.47 32.31
N GLU A 222 -5.42 2.77 31.56
CA GLU A 222 -5.68 2.48 30.14
C GLU A 222 -7.02 1.73 29.92
N GLU A 223 -7.47 0.96 30.91
CA GLU A 223 -8.74 0.24 30.84
C GLU A 223 -9.94 1.18 30.74
N ASN A 224 -9.85 2.35 31.38
CA ASN A 224 -10.89 3.37 31.29
C ASN A 224 -11.04 3.93 29.86
N PHE A 225 -10.03 3.75 28.99
CA PHE A 225 -9.98 4.34 27.66
C PHE A 225 -9.80 3.33 26.52
N LYS A 226 -9.97 2.03 26.76
CA LYS A 226 -9.98 0.99 25.71
C LYS A 226 -10.99 1.29 24.58
N HIS A 227 -12.06 2.02 24.89
CA HIS A 227 -13.09 2.45 23.94
C HIS A 227 -12.76 3.77 23.22
N VAL A 228 -11.69 4.47 23.64
CA VAL A 228 -11.23 5.74 23.05
C VAL A 228 -9.95 5.54 22.26
N LEU A 229 -8.97 4.83 22.81
CA LEU A 229 -7.66 4.64 22.22
C LEU A 229 -7.66 3.43 21.28
N ASN A 230 -7.05 3.57 20.12
CA ASN A 230 -6.83 2.44 19.24
C ASN A 230 -5.54 1.71 19.67
N SER A 231 -5.66 0.42 19.98
CA SER A 231 -4.54 -0.43 20.37
C SER A 231 -3.68 -0.88 19.18
N CYS A 232 -4.22 -0.88 17.97
CA CYS A 232 -3.55 -1.31 16.75
C CYS A 232 -3.57 -0.19 15.71
N THR A 233 -2.56 0.67 15.75
CA THR A 233 -2.49 1.88 14.91
C THR A 233 -1.45 1.78 13.80
N LYS A 234 -0.66 0.71 13.79
CA LYS A 234 0.38 0.42 12.82
C LYS A 234 0.29 -1.06 12.47
N LYS A 235 0.17 -1.36 11.18
CA LYS A 235 0.26 -2.71 10.64
C LYS A 235 1.43 -2.75 9.68
N GLU A 236 2.29 -3.75 9.86
CA GLU A 236 3.42 -4.02 8.99
C GLU A 236 3.12 -5.28 8.17
N THR A 237 3.28 -5.20 6.86
CA THR A 237 3.15 -6.34 5.96
C THR A 237 4.43 -6.48 5.14
N LEU A 238 5.07 -7.65 5.20
CA LEU A 238 6.28 -7.91 4.45
C LEU A 238 5.95 -8.28 2.99
N ALA A 239 6.70 -7.72 2.05
CA ALA A 239 6.54 -7.99 0.62
C ALA A 239 7.90 -8.12 -0.09
N LEU A 240 7.86 -8.61 -1.33
CA LEU A 240 8.93 -8.52 -2.30
C LEU A 240 8.51 -7.46 -3.34
N GLY A 241 9.44 -6.60 -3.73
CA GLY A 241 9.27 -5.59 -4.76
C GLY A 241 10.13 -5.88 -5.98
N ASP A 242 9.79 -5.29 -7.12
CA ASP A 242 10.64 -5.33 -8.30
C ASP A 242 12.03 -4.72 -8.05
N SER A 243 13.04 -5.20 -8.79
CA SER A 243 14.45 -4.83 -8.61
C SER A 243 14.71 -3.33 -8.76
N ASN A 244 13.88 -2.62 -9.51
CA ASN A 244 14.02 -1.17 -9.72
C ASN A 244 13.82 -0.38 -8.42
N MET A 245 13.14 -0.96 -7.42
CA MET A 245 12.93 -0.31 -6.13
C MET A 245 14.22 -0.07 -5.34
N ARG A 246 15.35 -0.69 -5.72
CA ARG A 246 16.69 -0.38 -5.17
C ARG A 246 17.08 1.08 -5.36
N HIS A 247 16.49 1.74 -6.34
CA HIS A 247 16.79 3.13 -6.69
C HIS A 247 15.80 4.14 -6.07
N LEU A 248 14.82 3.69 -5.28
CA LEU A 248 13.88 4.59 -4.61
C LEU A 248 14.61 5.52 -3.65
N LYS A 249 14.25 6.79 -3.69
CA LYS A 249 14.80 7.81 -2.80
C LYS A 249 13.88 8.04 -1.60
N HIS A 250 14.46 8.46 -0.48
CA HIS A 250 13.67 8.90 0.67
C HIS A 250 12.67 9.98 0.27
N GLY A 251 11.40 9.78 0.64
CA GLY A 251 10.29 10.68 0.36
C GLY A 251 9.69 10.56 -1.04
N GLU A 252 10.23 9.70 -1.90
CA GLU A 252 9.65 9.40 -3.20
C GLU A 252 8.29 8.73 -3.04
N ILE A 253 7.32 9.12 -3.87
CA ILE A 253 5.98 8.54 -3.88
C ILE A 253 5.87 7.63 -5.09
N LEU A 254 5.35 6.43 -4.86
CA LEU A 254 5.12 5.41 -5.87
C LEU A 254 3.73 4.78 -5.72
N GLN A 255 3.27 4.15 -6.79
CA GLN A 255 2.10 3.29 -6.76
C GLN A 255 2.57 1.84 -6.82
N LEU A 256 2.21 1.04 -5.81
CA LEU A 256 2.26 -0.41 -5.94
C LEU A 256 0.97 -0.84 -6.63
N GLU A 257 1.09 -1.35 -7.85
CA GLU A 257 -0.07 -1.73 -8.63
C GLU A 257 -0.94 -2.74 -7.86
N ARG A 258 -2.25 -2.53 -7.90
CA ARG A 258 -3.27 -3.27 -7.13
C ARG A 258 -3.17 -3.18 -5.60
N LYS A 259 -2.15 -2.51 -5.02
CA LYS A 259 -2.02 -2.32 -3.56
C LYS A 259 -2.23 -0.89 -3.08
N GLY A 260 -2.00 0.12 -3.92
CA GLY A 260 -2.26 1.52 -3.61
C GLY A 260 -1.02 2.41 -3.74
N TYR A 261 -1.03 3.56 -3.06
CA TYR A 261 0.04 4.55 -3.12
C TYR A 261 0.88 4.49 -1.86
N PHE A 262 2.19 4.69 -2.01
CA PHE A 262 3.15 4.58 -0.93
C PHE A 262 4.17 5.71 -1.02
N ARG A 263 4.69 6.13 0.13
CA ARG A 263 5.88 6.99 0.23
C ARG A 263 7.04 6.17 0.78
N CYS A 264 8.20 6.25 0.16
CA CYS A 264 9.42 5.64 0.66
C CYS A 264 9.90 6.38 1.92
N ASP A 265 9.88 5.71 3.07
CA ASP A 265 10.35 6.27 4.36
C ASP A 265 11.79 5.84 4.66
N VAL A 266 12.17 4.61 4.31
CA VAL A 266 13.56 4.15 4.37
C VAL A 266 13.91 3.55 3.01
N PRO A 267 14.86 4.14 2.27
CA PRO A 267 15.27 3.63 0.96
C PRO A 267 16.12 2.36 1.10
N PHE A 268 16.48 1.76 -0.03
CA PHE A 268 17.31 0.56 -0.04
C PHE A 268 18.71 0.85 0.51
N VAL A 269 19.15 0.06 1.49
CA VAL A 269 20.49 0.13 2.08
C VAL A 269 21.26 -1.16 1.78
N SER A 270 20.66 -2.30 2.07
CA SER A 270 21.26 -3.62 1.87
C SER A 270 20.17 -4.68 1.63
N PRO A 271 20.51 -5.85 1.06
CA PRO A 271 19.53 -6.94 0.86
C PRO A 271 18.92 -7.46 2.18
N SER A 272 19.63 -7.35 3.30
CA SER A 272 19.16 -7.76 4.63
C SER A 272 18.14 -6.81 5.25
N GLU A 273 18.10 -5.55 4.82
CA GLU A 273 17.22 -4.53 5.37
C GLU A 273 16.10 -4.20 4.36
N PRO A 274 14.83 -4.23 4.77
CA PRO A 274 13.74 -3.93 3.87
C PRO A 274 13.67 -2.44 3.55
N VAL A 275 13.29 -2.10 2.32
CA VAL A 275 12.77 -0.76 2.00
C VAL A 275 11.46 -0.57 2.75
N VAL A 276 11.36 0.52 3.51
CA VAL A 276 10.15 0.83 4.29
C VAL A 276 9.27 1.78 3.49
N LEU A 277 8.05 1.34 3.19
CA LEU A 277 7.06 2.08 2.42
C LEU A 277 5.84 2.38 3.30
N ILE A 278 5.50 3.66 3.45
CA ILE A 278 4.32 4.10 4.19
C ILE A 278 3.13 4.23 3.23
N ALA A 279 2.04 3.53 3.52
CA ALA A 279 0.80 3.61 2.76
C ALA A 279 0.17 5.01 2.85
N ILE A 280 -0.11 5.59 1.69
CA ILE A 280 -0.80 6.87 1.53
C ILE A 280 -2.30 6.56 1.34
N PRO A 281 -3.19 7.09 2.19
CA PRO A 281 -4.62 6.87 2.01
C PRO A 281 -5.12 7.45 0.69
N ASP A 282 -6.09 6.75 0.07
CA ASP A 282 -6.59 7.06 -1.27
C ASP A 282 -7.99 7.72 -1.26
N GLY A 283 -8.49 8.06 -0.06
CA GLY A 283 -9.77 8.72 0.16
C GLY A 283 -10.99 7.79 0.18
N LYS A 284 -10.80 6.48 -0.01
CA LYS A 284 -11.87 5.51 0.28
C LYS A 284 -11.99 5.35 1.79
N LYS A 285 -13.24 5.26 2.29
CA LYS A 285 -13.51 4.88 3.68
C LYS A 285 -12.79 3.56 3.95
N GLN A 286 -11.81 3.59 4.84
CA GLN A 286 -11.30 2.34 5.41
C GLN A 286 -12.51 1.67 6.07
N GLN A 287 -12.81 0.43 5.67
CA GLN A 287 -13.62 -0.42 6.54
C GLN A 287 -12.75 -0.60 7.77
N THR A 288 -13.04 0.18 8.82
CA THR A 288 -12.55 -0.09 10.17
C THR A 288 -12.77 -1.58 10.37
N SER A 289 -11.68 -2.32 10.49
CA SER A 289 -11.75 -3.73 10.84
C SER A 289 -12.35 -3.76 12.23
N MET A 290 -13.68 -3.91 12.31
CA MET A 290 -14.32 -4.39 13.52
C MET A 290 -13.78 -5.81 13.70
N ARG A 291 -12.71 -5.92 14.49
CA ARG A 291 -12.37 -7.16 15.17
C ARG A 291 -13.11 -7.16 16.49
#